data_AF-A0A2K3JDN1-F1
#
_entry.id   AF-A0A2K3JDN1-F1
#
_cell.length_a   1.000
_cell.length_b   1.000
_cell.length_c   1.000
_cell.angle_alpha   90.00
_cell.angle_beta   90.00
_cell.angle_gamma   90.00
#
_symmetry.space_group_name_H-M   'P 1'
#
loop_
_entity.id
_entity.type
_entity.pdbx_description
1 polymer ?
#
loop_
_entity_poly.entity_id
_entity_poly.type
_entity_poly.pdbx_seq_one_letter_code
_entity_poly.pdbx_strand_id
1 'polypeptide(L)'
;MTGKEKGAEFPWAILDAKPEDGIMEGGMKIDEAVSWLEDKETRDAVELLMALEVNAYDLYIMVGRSVEEESSREVFLHLAEEEKQHLSRLSELLETLVTG
;
A
#
# COMPACT_ATOMS: atom_id res chain seq x y z
N MET A 1 -8.85 -3.76 -23.23
CA MET A 1 -7.55 -4.09 -23.87
C MET A 1 -6.96 -5.27 -23.14
N THR A 2 -6.34 -6.22 -23.84
CA THR A 2 -5.86 -7.49 -23.26
C THR A 2 -4.74 -7.22 -22.27
N GLY A 3 -4.96 -7.50 -20.98
CA GLY A 3 -3.88 -7.54 -19.99
C GLY A 3 -2.80 -8.48 -20.53
N LYS A 4 -1.65 -7.92 -20.94
CA LYS A 4 -0.53 -8.71 -21.43
C LYS A 4 -0.16 -9.72 -20.35
N GLU A 5 0.15 -10.94 -20.78
CA GLU A 5 0.57 -12.01 -19.86
C GLU A 5 1.64 -11.52 -18.90
N LYS A 6 1.59 -12.05 -17.67
CA LYS A 6 2.54 -11.85 -16.56
C LYS A 6 3.96 -12.29 -16.99
N GLY A 7 4.59 -11.51 -17.85
CA GLY A 7 5.90 -11.80 -18.43
C GLY A 7 7.04 -11.42 -17.48
N ALA A 8 8.23 -11.86 -17.86
CA ALA A 8 9.50 -11.76 -17.13
C ALA A 8 9.94 -10.33 -16.70
N GLU A 9 9.21 -9.29 -17.08
CA GLU A 9 9.49 -7.90 -16.69
C GLU A 9 8.75 -7.43 -15.43
N PHE A 10 7.77 -8.19 -14.93
CA PHE A 10 7.08 -7.81 -13.71
C PHE A 10 7.96 -8.13 -12.47
N PRO A 11 7.97 -7.29 -11.41
CA PRO A 11 8.87 -7.48 -10.24
C PRO A 11 8.84 -8.86 -9.57
N TRP A 12 7.76 -9.63 -9.73
CA TRP A 12 7.68 -11.05 -9.33
C TRP A 12 8.79 -11.93 -9.90
N ALA A 13 9.41 -11.53 -11.03
CA ALA A 13 10.52 -12.28 -11.62
C ALA A 13 11.81 -12.24 -10.76
N ILE A 14 11.92 -11.29 -9.82
CA ILE A 14 13.08 -11.11 -8.94
C ILE A 14 12.76 -11.50 -7.49
N LEU A 15 11.48 -11.55 -7.13
CA LEU A 15 11.03 -11.93 -5.79
C LEU A 15 10.82 -13.45 -5.73
N ASP A 16 11.62 -14.15 -4.92
CA ASP A 16 11.50 -15.60 -4.68
C ASP A 16 10.15 -15.99 -4.05
N ALA A 17 9.48 -15.04 -3.39
CA ALA A 17 8.16 -15.20 -2.82
C ALA A 17 7.10 -14.59 -3.75
N LYS A 18 6.27 -15.46 -4.35
CA LYS A 18 4.95 -15.03 -4.80
C LYS A 18 4.11 -14.80 -3.54
N PRO A 19 3.42 -13.66 -3.38
CA PRO A 19 2.56 -13.41 -2.23
C PRO A 19 1.53 -14.51 -2.21
N GLU A 20 1.53 -15.27 -1.13
CA GLU A 20 0.86 -16.57 -1.05
C GLU A 20 -0.66 -16.41 -1.25
N ASP A 21 -1.19 -15.26 -0.81
CA ASP A 21 -2.60 -14.89 -0.93
C ASP A 21 -2.85 -13.70 -1.87
N GLY A 22 -1.80 -13.11 -2.46
CA GLY A 22 -1.94 -11.92 -3.30
C GLY A 22 -2.57 -10.73 -2.58
N ILE A 23 -2.38 -10.61 -1.26
CA ILE A 23 -2.89 -9.50 -0.45
C ILE A 23 -1.80 -8.42 -0.36
N MET A 24 -2.18 -7.18 -0.62
CA MET A 24 -1.35 -6.00 -0.39
C MET A 24 -1.58 -5.42 1.00
N GLU A 25 -0.69 -4.51 1.39
CA GLU A 25 -0.85 -3.70 2.59
C GLU A 25 -2.25 -3.06 2.68
N GLY A 26 -2.78 -2.93 3.90
CA GLY A 26 -4.16 -2.53 4.13
C GLY A 26 -5.19 -3.64 3.91
N GLY A 27 -4.77 -4.87 3.56
CA GLY A 27 -5.62 -6.05 3.51
C GLY A 27 -6.42 -6.22 2.21
N MET A 28 -6.13 -5.42 1.19
CA MET A 28 -6.76 -5.52 -0.14
C MET A 28 -6.11 -6.65 -0.96
N LYS A 29 -6.86 -7.32 -1.83
CA LYS A 29 -6.23 -8.23 -2.79
C LYS A 29 -5.70 -7.48 -4.00
N ILE A 30 -4.55 -7.91 -4.51
CA ILE A 30 -3.87 -7.32 -5.65
C ILE A 30 -4.73 -7.42 -6.92
N ASP A 31 -5.46 -8.51 -7.14
CA ASP A 31 -6.36 -8.65 -8.29
C ASP A 31 -7.56 -7.69 -8.21
N GLU A 32 -8.13 -7.50 -7.02
CA GLU A 32 -9.17 -6.50 -6.75
C GLU A 32 -8.64 -5.07 -6.97
N ALA A 33 -7.44 -4.75 -6.49
CA ALA A 33 -6.78 -3.46 -6.71
C ALA A 33 -6.53 -3.20 -8.21
N VAL A 34 -5.93 -4.16 -8.91
CA VAL A 34 -5.65 -4.06 -10.35
C VAL A 34 -6.94 -3.91 -11.15
N SER A 35 -7.97 -4.70 -10.82
CA SER A 35 -9.27 -4.62 -11.49
C SER A 35 -9.94 -3.26 -11.27
N TRP A 36 -9.86 -2.71 -10.05
CA TRP A 36 -10.41 -1.38 -9.75
C TRP A 36 -9.71 -0.27 -10.54
N LEU A 37 -8.43 -0.44 -10.86
CA LEU A 37 -7.59 0.53 -11.57
C LEU A 37 -7.70 0.50 -13.10
N GLU A 38 -8.37 -0.50 -13.70
CA GLU A 38 -8.32 -0.72 -15.17
C GLU A 38 -8.72 0.50 -16.01
N ASP A 39 -9.71 1.27 -15.56
CA ASP A 39 -10.24 2.45 -16.24
C ASP A 39 -10.02 3.74 -15.43
N LYS A 40 -8.95 3.77 -14.64
CA LYS A 40 -8.64 4.86 -13.71
C LYS A 40 -7.42 5.67 -14.15
N GLU A 41 -7.36 6.92 -13.72
CA GLU A 41 -6.20 7.78 -13.95
C GLU A 41 -5.14 7.53 -12.86
N THR A 42 -3.90 7.97 -13.12
CA THR A 42 -2.80 7.88 -12.14
C THR A 42 -3.19 8.50 -10.79
N ARG A 43 -4.01 9.56 -10.82
CA ARG A 43 -4.53 10.21 -9.61
C ARG A 43 -5.34 9.25 -8.74
N ASP A 44 -6.25 8.50 -9.33
CA ASP A 44 -7.07 7.53 -8.59
C ASP A 44 -6.20 6.43 -7.95
N ALA A 45 -5.11 6.04 -8.61
CA ALA A 45 -4.14 5.09 -8.05
C ALA A 45 -3.43 5.67 -6.82
N VAL A 46 -3.04 6.95 -6.86
CA VAL A 46 -2.45 7.63 -5.71
C VAL A 46 -3.46 7.76 -4.57
N GLU A 47 -4.71 8.11 -4.86
CA GLU A 47 -5.78 8.17 -3.85
C GLU A 47 -6.07 6.79 -3.23
N LEU A 48 -6.02 5.71 -4.02
CA LEU A 48 -6.10 4.34 -3.51
C LEU A 48 -4.93 4.02 -2.56
N LEU A 49 -3.69 4.31 -2.96
CA LEU A 49 -2.52 4.09 -2.10
C LEU A 49 -2.69 4.85 -0.79
N MET A 50 -3.06 6.13 -0.82
CA MET A 50 -3.30 6.92 0.38
C MET A 50 -4.35 6.29 1.31
N ALA A 51 -5.42 5.72 0.76
CA ALA A 51 -6.43 5.04 1.58
C ALA A 51 -5.87 3.77 2.27
N LEU A 52 -5.00 3.03 1.60
CA LEU A 52 -4.34 1.85 2.17
C LEU A 52 -3.36 2.24 3.28
N GLU A 53 -2.56 3.29 3.07
CA GLU A 53 -1.62 3.82 4.06
C GLU A 53 -2.35 4.33 5.31
N VAL A 54 -3.48 5.05 5.16
CA VAL A 54 -4.29 5.47 6.32
C VAL A 54 -4.83 4.28 7.10
N ASN A 55 -5.31 3.24 6.41
CA ASN A 55 -5.83 2.04 7.07
C ASN A 55 -4.72 1.27 7.81
N ALA A 56 -3.54 1.13 7.21
CA ALA A 56 -2.37 0.50 7.83
C ALA A 56 -1.88 1.31 9.04
N TYR A 57 -1.78 2.64 8.90
CA TYR A 57 -1.43 3.56 9.98
C TYR A 57 -2.35 3.39 11.20
N ASP A 58 -3.66 3.45 11.00
CA ASP A 58 -4.65 3.32 12.07
C ASP A 58 -4.58 1.93 12.73
N LEU A 59 -4.39 0.87 11.94
CA LEU A 59 -4.21 -0.48 12.43
C LEU A 59 -2.97 -0.58 13.33
N TYR A 60 -1.81 -0.10 12.88
CA TYR A 60 -0.57 -0.19 13.63
C TYR A 60 -0.62 0.61 14.94
N ILE A 61 -1.23 1.80 14.92
CA ILE A 61 -1.47 2.57 16.16
C ILE A 61 -2.39 1.80 17.11
N MET A 62 -3.47 1.19 16.59
CA MET A 62 -4.41 0.42 17.40
C MET A 62 -3.73 -0.80 18.04
N VAL A 63 -2.98 -1.57 17.24
CA VAL A 63 -2.28 -2.76 17.72
C VAL A 63 -1.19 -2.37 18.71
N GLY A 64 -0.37 -1.36 18.41
CA GLY A 64 0.68 -0.85 19.30
C GLY A 64 0.15 -0.43 20.67
N ARG A 65 -1.06 0.14 20.74
CA ARG A 65 -1.73 0.48 22.01
C ARG A 65 -2.25 -0.74 22.77
N SER A 66 -2.53 -1.83 22.08
CA SER A 66 -3.13 -3.05 22.65
C SER A 66 -2.12 -4.09 23.13
N VAL A 67 -0.89 -4.06 22.60
CA VAL A 67 0.15 -5.02 22.95
C VAL A 67 0.82 -4.66 24.28
N GLU A 68 1.02 -5.66 25.14
CA GLU A 68 1.62 -5.48 26.47
C GLU A 68 3.15 -5.36 26.41
N GLU A 69 3.76 -6.15 25.52
CA GLU A 69 5.21 -6.26 25.39
C GLU A 69 5.79 -5.03 24.66
N GLU A 70 6.82 -4.42 25.26
CA GLU A 70 7.35 -3.12 24.83
C GLU A 70 8.01 -3.20 23.45
N SER A 71 8.80 -4.23 23.16
CA SER A 71 9.50 -4.32 21.88
C SER A 71 8.52 -4.50 20.71
N SER A 72 7.42 -5.22 20.93
CA SER A 72 6.32 -5.36 19.98
C SER A 72 5.60 -4.04 19.77
N ARG A 73 5.36 -3.27 20.84
CA ARG A 73 4.79 -1.92 20.75
C ARG A 73 5.67 -1.01 19.91
N GLU A 74 6.98 -0.98 20.17
CA GLU A 74 7.94 -0.19 19.42
C GLU A 74 7.91 -0.52 17.92
N VAL A 75 7.82 -1.80 17.55
CA VAL A 75 7.70 -2.22 16.14
C VAL A 75 6.44 -1.65 15.50
N PHE A 76 5.26 -1.81 16.11
CA PHE A 76 4.02 -1.29 15.53
C PHE A 76 4.01 0.24 15.44
N LEU A 77 4.54 0.94 16.44
CA LEU A 77 4.65 2.40 16.39
C LEU A 77 5.66 2.87 15.34
N HIS A 78 6.71 2.08 15.08
CA HIS A 78 7.66 2.36 14.01
C HIS A 78 7.00 2.22 12.63
N LEU A 79 6.27 1.13 12.39
CA LEU A 79 5.51 0.91 11.14
C LEU A 79 4.50 2.04 10.91
N ALA A 80 3.77 2.46 11.95
CA ALA A 80 2.89 3.63 11.84
C ALA A 80 3.64 4.90 11.39
N GLU A 81 4.87 5.14 11.87
CA GLU A 81 5.63 6.30 11.42
C GLU A 81 6.15 6.15 9.98
N GLU A 82 6.37 4.92 9.48
CA GLU A 82 6.66 4.67 8.07
C GLU A 82 5.46 5.01 7.18
N GLU A 83 4.25 4.56 7.52
CA GLU A 83 3.05 4.87 6.71
C GLU A 83 2.71 6.36 6.71
N LYS A 84 2.98 7.05 7.82
CA LYS A 84 2.86 8.51 7.88
C LYS A 84 3.83 9.22 6.93
N GLN A 85 5.04 8.69 6.75
CA GLN A 85 5.98 9.23 5.76
C GLN A 85 5.54 8.91 4.33
N HIS A 86 5.00 7.71 4.09
CA HIS A 86 4.41 7.35 2.79
C HIS A 86 3.27 8.29 2.42
N LEU A 87 2.34 8.57 3.35
CA LEU A 87 1.26 9.54 3.17
C LEU A 87 1.75 10.94 2.80
N SER A 88 2.84 11.41 3.43
CA SER A 88 3.44 12.71 3.08
C SER A 88 3.89 12.73 1.62
N ARG A 89 4.60 11.69 1.18
CA ARG A 89 5.11 11.59 -0.21
C ARG A 89 3.98 11.45 -1.23
N LEU A 90 2.95 10.66 -0.90
CA LEU A 90 1.77 10.51 -1.75
C LEU A 90 0.96 11.81 -1.86
N SER A 91 0.90 12.60 -0.79
CA SER A 91 0.26 13.91 -0.80
C SER A 91 0.99 14.89 -1.74
N GLU A 92 2.32 14.95 -1.66
CA GLU A 92 3.15 15.76 -2.58
C GLU A 92 2.98 15.32 -4.05
N LEU A 93 2.90 14.01 -4.29
CA LEU A 93 2.65 13.45 -5.61
C LEU A 93 1.26 13.83 -6.12
N LEU A 94 0.22 13.71 -5.29
CA LEU A 94 -1.14 14.09 -5.63
C LEU A 94 -1.24 15.57 -5.98
N GLU A 95 -0.59 16.46 -5.22
CA GLU A 95 -0.53 17.89 -5.53
C GLU A 95 0.06 18.14 -6.92
N THR A 96 1.13 17.43 -7.27
CA THR A 96 1.76 17.52 -8.60
C THR A 96 0.81 17.06 -9.71
N LEU A 97 0.01 16.02 -9.47
CA LEU A 97 -0.95 15.50 -10.45
C LEU A 97 -2.21 16.39 -10.59
N VAL A 98 -2.57 17.15 -9.57
CA VAL A 98 -3.75 18.05 -9.58
C VAL A 98 -3.40 19.42 -10.17
N THR A 99 -2.15 19.86 -10.03
CA THR A 99 -1.68 21.17 -10.51
C THR A 99 -0.99 21.14 -11.87
N GLY A 100 -0.70 19.95 -12.39
CA GLY A 100 -0.06 19.69 -13.69
C GLY A 100 -1.00 19.58 -14.88
#